data_AF-A0A968VCH0-F1
#
_entry.id   AF-A0A968VCH0-F1
#
_cell.length_a   1.000
_cell.length_b   1.000
_cell.length_c   1.000
_cell.angle_alpha   90.00
_cell.angle_beta   90.00
_cell.angle_gamma   90.00
#
_symmetry.space_group_name_H-M   'P 1'
#
loop_
_entity.id
_entity.type
_entity.pdbx_description
1 polymer ?
#
loop_
_entity_poly.entity_id
_entity_poly.type
_entity_poly.pdbx_seq_one_letter_code
_entity_poly.pdbx_strand_id
1 'polypeptide(L)'
;MLKLLIKLFFRLINDIKGATVQLPALVKPLDSTLLEAGLLSTAQLEVIRHDQQEYDDLLLGEILVLHGWVTQKTIDFFMQEWPQLAAEGLNRPLRHYLQRAGILSEAQISEILNEQARLGLPFGEIAITKSWLKRKTLNFFLRAKRAADLENHQVKETNCSSEIIQIVADILKNGEITRAEQYRFFSASLKAQILTPEEQSCINEVFSRLNQGRLRLVG
;
A
#
# COMPACT_ATOMS: atom_id res chain seq x y z
N MET A 1 23.87 18.37 -18.67
CA MET A 1 23.51 16.99 -18.26
C MET A 1 22.23 16.92 -17.42
N LEU A 2 22.09 17.74 -16.36
CA LEU A 2 20.92 17.71 -15.46
C LEU A 2 19.58 18.16 -16.09
N LYS A 3 19.58 19.15 -16.99
CA LYS A 3 18.39 19.52 -17.80
C LYS A 3 17.87 18.37 -18.67
N LEU A 4 18.76 17.47 -19.10
CA LEU A 4 18.41 16.32 -19.93
C LEU A 4 17.76 15.22 -19.07
N LEU A 5 18.27 15.00 -17.85
CA LEU A 5 17.73 14.05 -16.88
C LEU A 5 16.33 14.44 -16.40
N ILE A 6 16.09 15.71 -16.09
CA ILE A 6 14.76 16.20 -15.69
C ILE A 6 13.78 16.13 -16.87
N LYS A 7 14.21 16.50 -18.08
CA LYS A 7 13.36 16.43 -19.28
C LYS A 7 13.07 14.98 -19.69
N LEU A 8 14.00 14.05 -19.51
CA LEU A 8 13.80 12.61 -19.71
C LEU A 8 12.84 12.03 -18.65
N PHE A 9 13.00 12.41 -17.38
CA PHE A 9 12.12 11.98 -16.29
C PHE A 9 10.68 12.44 -16.50
N PHE A 10 10.46 13.70 -16.90
CA PHE A 10 9.12 14.21 -17.19
C PHE A 10 8.54 13.73 -18.53
N ARG A 11 9.37 13.44 -19.54
CA ARG A 11 8.93 12.78 -20.78
C ARG A 11 8.50 11.33 -20.51
N LEU A 12 9.21 10.63 -19.62
CA LEU A 12 8.81 9.30 -19.13
C LEU A 12 7.45 9.36 -18.43
N ILE A 13 7.18 10.40 -17.62
CA ILE A 13 5.89 10.60 -16.93
C ILE A 13 4.76 11.03 -17.87
N ASN A 14 5.05 11.79 -18.94
CA ASN A 14 4.02 12.24 -19.90
C ASN A 14 3.71 11.21 -20.99
N ASP A 15 4.66 10.38 -21.44
CA ASP A 15 4.39 9.30 -22.40
C ASP A 15 3.50 8.19 -21.79
N ILE A 16 3.39 8.15 -20.46
CA ILE A 16 2.47 7.28 -19.70
C ILE A 16 0.99 7.73 -19.81
N LYS A 17 0.70 8.98 -20.22
CA LYS A 17 -0.68 9.51 -20.28
C LYS A 17 -1.45 9.17 -21.56
N GLY A 18 -0.83 8.48 -22.52
CA GLY A 18 -1.46 8.13 -23.82
C GLY A 18 -1.72 6.65 -24.05
N ALA A 19 -1.25 5.78 -23.16
CA ALA A 19 -1.46 4.34 -23.27
C ALA A 19 -2.07 3.85 -21.96
N THR A 20 -3.25 3.23 -22.03
CA THR A 20 -3.73 2.33 -20.97
C THR A 20 -2.76 1.15 -20.87
N VAL A 21 -1.65 1.38 -20.17
CA VAL A 21 -0.79 0.36 -19.61
C VAL A 21 -0.84 0.63 -18.12
N GLN A 22 -1.49 -0.28 -17.40
CA GLN A 22 -1.40 -0.32 -15.95
C GLN A 22 0.09 -0.28 -15.57
N LEU A 23 0.57 0.84 -15.03
CA LEU A 23 1.80 0.79 -14.26
C LEU A 23 1.51 -0.10 -13.06
N PRO A 24 2.29 -1.16 -12.82
CA PRO A 24 2.13 -1.93 -11.60
C PRO A 24 2.55 -1.00 -10.47
N ALA A 25 1.57 -0.41 -9.78
CA ALA A 25 1.77 -0.01 -8.40
C ALA A 25 2.26 -1.26 -7.70
N LEU A 26 3.57 -1.35 -7.42
CA LEU A 26 4.33 -2.47 -6.85
C LEU A 26 3.43 -3.51 -6.16
N VAL A 27 2.78 -4.39 -6.92
CA VAL A 27 1.80 -5.32 -6.36
C VAL A 27 2.63 -6.33 -5.62
N LYS A 28 2.51 -6.33 -4.30
CA LYS A 28 3.25 -7.25 -3.48
C LYS A 28 2.91 -8.68 -3.91
N PRO A 29 3.91 -9.54 -4.18
CA PRO A 29 3.66 -10.93 -4.53
C PRO A 29 2.74 -11.63 -3.52
N LEU A 30 1.89 -12.53 -4.01
CA LEU A 30 0.88 -13.22 -3.21
C LEU A 30 1.52 -14.00 -2.04
N ASP A 31 2.59 -14.73 -2.31
CA ASP A 31 3.39 -15.46 -1.33
C ASP A 31 3.90 -14.56 -0.20
N SER A 32 4.44 -13.39 -0.55
CA SER A 32 4.96 -12.41 0.40
C SER A 32 3.84 -11.86 1.30
N THR A 33 2.68 -11.58 0.72
CA THR A 33 1.49 -11.12 1.44
C THR A 33 0.95 -12.19 2.40
N LEU A 34 0.85 -13.44 1.96
CA LEU A 34 0.37 -14.55 2.79
C LEU A 34 1.36 -14.92 3.91
N LEU A 35 2.66 -14.83 3.66
CA LEU A 35 3.71 -14.97 4.67
C LEU A 35 3.57 -13.93 5.77
N GLU A 36 3.37 -12.66 5.39
CA GLU A 36 3.18 -11.57 6.35
C GLU A 36 1.89 -11.71 7.15
N ALA A 37 0.82 -12.18 6.51
CA ALA A 37 -0.44 -12.51 7.15
C ALA A 37 -0.35 -13.75 8.05
N GLY A 38 0.73 -14.53 7.98
CA GLY A 38 0.87 -15.79 8.73
C GLY A 38 -0.08 -16.91 8.25
N LEU A 39 -0.63 -16.76 7.05
CA LEU A 39 -1.42 -17.76 6.35
C LEU A 39 -0.51 -18.76 5.62
N LEU A 40 0.71 -18.33 5.32
CA LEU A 40 1.78 -19.17 4.79
C LEU A 40 2.99 -19.14 5.74
N SER A 41 3.70 -20.26 5.84
CA SER A 41 5.00 -20.38 6.52
C SER A 41 6.13 -20.54 5.50
N THR A 42 7.37 -20.27 5.92
CA THR A 42 8.56 -20.46 5.06
C THR A 42 8.75 -21.91 4.67
N ALA A 43 8.50 -22.86 5.59
CA ALA A 43 8.56 -24.30 5.29
C ALA A 43 7.52 -24.70 4.23
N GLN A 44 6.28 -24.18 4.32
CA GLN A 44 5.27 -24.42 3.28
C GLN A 44 5.66 -23.79 1.94
N LEU A 45 6.35 -22.65 1.93
CA LEU A 45 6.85 -22.05 0.70
C LEU A 45 7.92 -22.93 0.03
N GLU A 46 8.76 -23.60 0.80
CA GLU A 46 9.73 -24.57 0.27
C GLU A 46 9.04 -25.78 -0.38
N VAL A 47 7.97 -26.29 0.25
CA VAL A 47 7.14 -27.36 -0.34
C VAL A 47 6.50 -26.89 -1.64
N ILE A 48 5.92 -25.69 -1.69
CA ILE A 48 5.34 -25.14 -2.94
C ILE A 48 6.40 -25.06 -4.04
N ARG A 49 7.62 -24.61 -3.72
CA ARG A 49 8.70 -24.55 -4.71
C ARG A 49 9.07 -25.93 -5.24
N HIS A 50 9.06 -26.95 -4.39
CA HIS A 50 9.27 -28.32 -4.82
C HIS A 50 8.14 -28.78 -5.75
N ASP A 51 6.89 -28.54 -5.38
CA ASP A 51 5.73 -28.92 -6.21
C ASP A 51 5.74 -28.22 -7.57
N GLN A 52 6.14 -26.95 -7.61
CA GLN A 52 6.27 -26.20 -8.87
C GLN A 52 7.42 -26.70 -9.76
N GLN A 53 8.42 -27.40 -9.21
CA GLN A 53 9.47 -28.04 -10.00
C GLN A 53 9.02 -29.38 -10.58
N GLU A 54 8.10 -30.07 -9.92
CA GLU A 54 7.52 -31.32 -10.44
C GLU A 54 6.34 -31.07 -11.40
N TYR A 55 5.61 -29.98 -11.19
CA TYR A 55 4.41 -29.62 -11.95
C TYR A 55 4.48 -28.15 -12.40
N ASP A 56 5.12 -27.90 -13.55
CA ASP A 56 5.38 -26.55 -14.08
C ASP A 56 4.10 -25.72 -14.33
N ASP A 57 2.94 -26.37 -14.49
CA ASP A 57 1.66 -25.73 -14.81
C ASP A 57 0.88 -25.28 -13.56
N LEU A 58 1.27 -25.71 -12.35
CA LEU A 58 0.51 -25.42 -11.13
C LEU A 58 0.85 -24.04 -10.55
N LEU A 59 -0.18 -23.20 -10.41
CA LEU A 59 -0.05 -21.88 -9.81
C LEU A 59 0.05 -22.01 -8.27
N LEU A 60 0.77 -21.07 -7.65
CA LEU A 60 0.93 -21.03 -6.19
C LEU A 60 -0.41 -21.08 -5.44
N GLY A 61 -1.43 -20.35 -5.91
CA GLY A 61 -2.76 -20.36 -5.31
C GLY A 61 -3.43 -21.73 -5.36
N GLU A 62 -3.25 -22.47 -6.45
CA GLU A 62 -3.82 -23.81 -6.65
C GLU A 62 -3.13 -24.82 -5.74
N ILE A 63 -1.78 -24.76 -5.65
CA ILE A 63 -1.00 -25.62 -4.76
C ILE A 63 -1.44 -25.42 -3.30
N LEU A 64 -1.59 -24.17 -2.86
CA LEU A 64 -2.04 -23.85 -1.50
C LEU A 64 -3.43 -24.43 -1.16
N VAL A 65 -4.33 -24.45 -2.14
CA VAL A 65 -5.68 -25.01 -2.00
C VAL A 65 -5.65 -26.54 -2.04
N LEU A 66 -4.84 -27.14 -2.92
CA LEU A 66 -4.66 -28.59 -3.01
C LEU A 66 -4.14 -29.19 -1.70
N HIS A 67 -3.19 -28.52 -1.04
CA HIS A 67 -2.69 -28.91 0.28
C HIS A 67 -3.66 -28.60 1.44
N GLY A 68 -4.75 -27.88 1.18
CA GLY A 68 -5.72 -27.48 2.19
C GLY A 68 -5.19 -26.46 3.22
N TRP A 69 -4.08 -25.77 2.93
CA TRP A 69 -3.52 -24.78 3.86
C TRP A 69 -4.31 -23.48 3.88
N VAL A 70 -4.93 -23.13 2.76
CA VAL A 70 -5.87 -22.00 2.64
C VAL A 70 -7.02 -22.41 1.73
N THR A 71 -8.11 -21.65 1.78
CA THR A 71 -9.27 -21.87 0.89
C THR A 71 -9.11 -21.09 -0.41
N GLN A 72 -9.80 -21.51 -1.48
CA GLN A 72 -9.86 -20.73 -2.72
C GLN A 72 -10.36 -19.31 -2.46
N LYS A 73 -11.37 -19.16 -1.60
CA LYS A 73 -11.90 -17.88 -1.15
C LYS A 73 -10.81 -16.98 -0.54
N THR A 74 -9.87 -17.56 0.20
CA THR A 74 -8.73 -16.83 0.76
C THR A 74 -7.80 -16.35 -0.35
N ILE A 75 -7.47 -17.21 -1.32
CA ILE A 75 -6.64 -16.82 -2.48
C ILE A 75 -7.29 -15.67 -3.25
N ASP A 76 -8.57 -15.81 -3.59
CA ASP A 76 -9.31 -14.81 -4.36
C ASP A 76 -9.34 -13.46 -3.62
N PHE A 77 -9.60 -13.47 -2.31
CA PHE A 77 -9.57 -12.27 -1.49
C PHE A 77 -8.21 -11.56 -1.54
N PHE A 78 -7.11 -12.31 -1.37
CA PHE A 78 -5.77 -11.72 -1.34
C PHE A 78 -5.26 -11.27 -2.71
N MET A 79 -5.75 -11.86 -3.80
CA MET A 79 -5.40 -11.44 -5.16
C MET A 79 -6.24 -10.27 -5.65
N GLN A 80 -7.55 -10.28 -5.38
CA GLN A 80 -8.50 -9.37 -6.03
C GLN A 80 -8.87 -8.19 -5.15
N GLU A 81 -9.04 -8.41 -3.83
CA GLU A 81 -9.56 -7.38 -2.93
C GLU A 81 -8.46 -6.73 -2.09
N TRP A 82 -7.53 -7.53 -1.57
CA TRP A 82 -6.51 -7.06 -0.64
C TRP A 82 -5.63 -5.93 -1.19
N PRO A 83 -5.17 -5.93 -2.46
CA PRO A 83 -4.32 -4.85 -2.98
C PRO A 83 -4.97 -3.47 -2.84
N GLN A 84 -6.27 -3.38 -3.14
CA GLN A 84 -7.04 -2.14 -2.98
C GLN A 84 -7.28 -1.81 -1.51
N LEU A 85 -7.70 -2.80 -0.71
CA LEU A 85 -7.97 -2.61 0.73
C LEU A 85 -6.73 -2.22 1.54
N ALA A 86 -5.55 -2.66 1.13
CA ALA A 86 -4.29 -2.30 1.76
C ALA A 86 -3.87 -0.86 1.43
N ALA A 87 -4.26 -0.35 0.26
CA ALA A 87 -3.98 1.02 -0.17
C ALA A 87 -5.00 2.04 0.37
N GLU A 88 -6.30 1.70 0.34
CA GLU A 88 -7.37 2.60 0.77
C GLU A 88 -7.71 2.46 2.27
N GLY A 89 -7.26 1.36 2.88
CA GLY A 89 -7.49 1.08 4.27
C GLY A 89 -8.83 0.41 4.59
N LEU A 90 -8.95 -0.08 5.83
CA LEU A 90 -10.09 -0.89 6.27
C LEU A 90 -11.18 -0.05 6.95
N ASN A 91 -12.21 0.32 6.20
CA ASN A 91 -13.35 1.13 6.67
C ASN A 91 -14.47 0.34 7.38
N ARG A 92 -14.50 -0.99 7.28
CA ARG A 92 -15.45 -1.86 8.01
C ARG A 92 -14.83 -2.44 9.30
N PRO A 93 -15.64 -3.02 10.20
CA PRO A 93 -15.14 -3.79 11.34
C PRO A 93 -14.32 -5.00 10.88
N LEU A 94 -13.30 -5.37 11.67
CA LEU A 94 -12.34 -6.42 11.31
C LEU A 94 -13.00 -7.75 10.92
N ARG A 95 -14.07 -8.14 11.64
CA ARG A 95 -14.87 -9.34 11.37
C ARG A 95 -15.34 -9.46 9.92
N HIS A 96 -15.65 -8.34 9.27
CA HIS A 96 -16.12 -8.31 7.87
C HIS A 96 -15.03 -8.82 6.92
N TYR A 97 -13.79 -8.33 7.08
CA TYR A 97 -12.69 -8.73 6.21
C TYR A 97 -12.19 -10.14 6.53
N LEU A 98 -12.18 -10.54 7.80
CA LEU A 98 -11.85 -11.92 8.19
C LEU A 98 -12.87 -12.92 7.60
N GLN A 99 -14.15 -12.56 7.52
CA GLN A 99 -15.18 -13.36 6.87
C GLN A 99 -15.01 -13.43 5.35
N ARG A 100 -14.77 -12.27 4.72
CA ARG A 100 -14.57 -12.17 3.26
C ARG A 100 -13.33 -12.94 2.80
N ALA A 101 -12.26 -12.89 3.58
CA ALA A 101 -11.05 -13.67 3.34
C ALA A 101 -11.22 -15.18 3.59
N GLY A 102 -12.38 -15.63 4.08
CA GLY A 102 -12.61 -17.04 4.42
C GLY A 102 -11.80 -17.51 5.64
N ILE A 103 -11.23 -16.60 6.41
CA ILE A 103 -10.43 -16.91 7.61
C ILE A 103 -11.35 -17.30 8.77
N LEU A 104 -12.50 -16.63 8.89
CA LEU A 104 -13.55 -16.96 9.85
C LEU A 104 -14.87 -17.21 9.14
N SER A 105 -15.60 -18.24 9.56
CA SER A 105 -16.97 -18.49 9.10
C SER A 105 -17.98 -17.61 9.83
N GLU A 106 -19.19 -17.50 9.28
CA GLU A 106 -20.29 -16.78 9.93
C GLU A 106 -20.67 -17.40 11.27
N ALA A 107 -20.64 -18.73 11.37
CA ALA A 107 -20.88 -19.46 12.62
C ALA A 107 -19.82 -19.11 13.68
N GLN A 108 -18.54 -19.12 13.30
CA GLN A 108 -17.44 -18.73 14.20
C GLN A 108 -17.57 -17.28 14.66
N ILE A 109 -17.93 -16.36 13.75
CA ILE A 109 -18.14 -14.95 14.08
C ILE A 109 -19.28 -14.78 15.08
N SER A 110 -20.42 -15.44 14.84
CA SER A 110 -21.58 -15.41 15.74
C SER A 110 -21.22 -15.93 17.14
N GLU A 111 -20.45 -17.02 17.22
CA GLU A 111 -19.99 -17.56 18.51
C GLU A 111 -19.05 -16.59 19.24
N ILE A 112 -18.09 -15.98 18.53
CA ILE A 112 -17.20 -14.98 19.11
C ILE A 112 -17.99 -13.78 19.65
N LEU A 113 -19.01 -13.30 18.93
CA LEU A 113 -19.83 -12.18 19.36
C LEU A 113 -20.65 -12.51 20.62
N ASN A 114 -21.20 -13.72 20.70
CA ASN A 114 -21.92 -14.19 21.89
C ASN A 114 -20.98 -14.26 23.11
N GLU A 115 -19.76 -14.77 22.94
CA GLU A 115 -18.77 -14.80 24.02
C GLU A 115 -18.27 -13.41 24.40
N GLN A 116 -18.07 -12.53 23.42
CA GLN A 116 -17.69 -11.14 23.66
C GLN A 116 -18.72 -10.42 24.53
N ALA A 117 -20.02 -10.63 24.29
CA ALA A 117 -21.10 -10.06 25.10
C ALA A 117 -21.09 -10.58 26.55
N ARG A 118 -20.70 -11.84 26.77
CA ARG A 118 -20.65 -12.47 28.09
C ARG A 118 -19.40 -12.13 28.88
N LEU A 119 -18.24 -12.07 28.21
CA LEU A 119 -16.92 -12.01 28.86
C LEU A 119 -16.29 -10.61 28.82
N GLY A 120 -16.77 -9.71 27.96
CA GLY A 120 -16.20 -8.38 27.78
C GLY A 120 -14.81 -8.37 27.11
N LEU A 121 -14.37 -9.50 26.54
CA LEU A 121 -13.06 -9.63 25.90
C LEU A 121 -13.07 -9.10 24.45
N PRO A 122 -11.92 -8.65 23.91
CA PRO A 122 -11.81 -8.26 22.51
C PRO A 122 -12.07 -9.43 21.56
N PHE A 123 -12.81 -9.17 20.47
CA PHE A 123 -13.13 -10.16 19.42
C PHE A 123 -11.90 -10.98 18.96
N GLY A 124 -10.79 -10.29 18.72
CA GLY A 124 -9.55 -10.93 18.24
C GLY A 124 -8.91 -11.86 19.27
N GLU A 125 -8.98 -11.53 20.56
CA GLU A 125 -8.42 -12.39 21.62
C GLU A 125 -9.24 -13.67 21.77
N ILE A 126 -10.58 -13.58 21.73
CA ILE A 126 -11.46 -14.75 21.76
C ILE A 126 -11.15 -15.69 20.58
N ALA A 127 -11.02 -15.13 19.36
CA ALA A 127 -10.69 -15.91 18.16
C ALA A 127 -9.32 -16.61 18.26
N ILE A 128 -8.33 -15.98 18.90
CA ILE A 128 -7.01 -16.56 19.16
C ILE A 128 -7.11 -17.68 20.20
N THR A 129 -7.81 -17.45 21.31
CA THR A 129 -8.00 -18.47 22.37
C THR A 129 -8.68 -19.72 21.84
N LYS A 130 -9.62 -19.58 20.90
CA LYS A 130 -10.26 -20.71 20.20
C LYS A 130 -9.42 -21.35 19.10
N SER A 131 -8.20 -20.86 18.86
CA SER A 131 -7.32 -21.30 17.78
C SER A 131 -7.90 -21.15 16.36
N TRP A 132 -8.92 -20.29 16.20
CA TRP A 132 -9.52 -20.02 14.89
C TRP A 132 -8.80 -18.90 14.13
N LEU A 133 -8.05 -18.07 14.84
CA LEU A 133 -7.28 -16.98 14.27
C LEU A 133 -5.87 -16.97 14.86
N LYS A 134 -4.85 -16.92 14.00
CA LYS A 134 -3.47 -16.71 14.46
C LYS A 134 -3.26 -15.24 14.86
N ARG A 135 -2.48 -14.99 15.92
CA ARG A 135 -2.10 -13.63 16.34
C ARG A 135 -1.42 -12.84 15.22
N LYS A 136 -0.58 -13.50 14.42
CA LYS A 136 0.09 -12.88 13.25
C LYS A 136 -0.93 -12.37 12.22
N THR A 137 -1.95 -13.17 11.93
CA THR A 137 -3.05 -12.80 11.02
C THR A 137 -3.87 -11.65 11.58
N LEU A 138 -4.24 -11.70 12.85
CA LEU A 138 -4.95 -10.58 13.49
C LEU A 138 -4.15 -9.27 13.36
N ASN A 139 -2.87 -9.31 13.72
CA ASN A 139 -1.98 -8.15 13.65
C ASN A 139 -1.82 -7.62 12.22
N PHE A 140 -1.80 -8.51 11.23
CA PHE A 140 -1.72 -8.13 9.83
C PHE A 140 -2.89 -7.24 9.40
N PHE A 141 -4.13 -7.65 9.67
CA PHE A 141 -5.30 -6.83 9.35
C PHE A 141 -5.39 -5.56 10.22
N LEU A 142 -4.99 -5.63 11.50
CA LEU A 142 -4.97 -4.45 12.37
C LEU A 142 -3.98 -3.38 11.90
N ARG A 143 -2.83 -3.78 11.35
CA ARG A 143 -1.87 -2.83 10.75
C ARG A 143 -2.48 -2.12 9.55
N ALA A 144 -3.14 -2.84 8.65
CA ALA A 144 -3.83 -2.22 7.51
C ALA A 144 -4.95 -1.27 7.96
N LYS A 145 -5.67 -1.62 9.02
CA LYS A 145 -6.68 -0.73 9.62
C LYS A 145 -6.05 0.55 10.17
N ARG A 146 -4.92 0.45 10.89
CA ARG A 146 -4.22 1.61 11.45
C ARG A 146 -3.54 2.47 10.39
N ALA A 147 -3.04 1.89 9.30
CA ALA A 147 -2.48 2.65 8.17
C ALA A 147 -3.55 3.59 7.59
N ALA A 148 -4.78 3.09 7.44
CA ALA A 148 -5.96 3.90 7.08
C ALA A 148 -6.21 5.03 8.09
N ASP A 149 -6.09 4.74 9.39
CA ASP A 149 -6.34 5.72 10.44
C ASP A 149 -5.23 6.78 10.52
N LEU A 150 -3.98 6.44 10.16
CA LEU A 150 -2.84 7.36 10.12
C LEU A 150 -2.89 8.30 8.90
N GLU A 151 -3.41 7.84 7.77
CA GLU A 151 -3.73 8.70 6.62
C GLU A 151 -4.95 9.59 6.91
N ASN A 152 -5.96 9.08 7.63
CA ASN A 152 -7.13 9.88 8.02
C ASN A 152 -6.89 10.85 9.20
N HIS A 153 -5.89 10.61 10.05
CA HIS A 153 -5.47 11.58 11.09
C HIS A 153 -4.57 12.71 10.54
N GLN A 154 -4.09 12.61 9.30
CA GLN A 154 -3.42 13.72 8.61
C GLN A 154 -4.40 14.63 7.85
N VAL A 155 -5.70 14.30 7.80
CA VAL A 155 -6.74 15.15 7.16
C VAL A 155 -7.56 15.95 8.18
N LYS A 156 -7.16 15.96 9.45
CA LYS A 156 -7.73 16.89 10.45
C LYS A 156 -6.69 17.77 11.14
N GLU A 157 -5.69 18.19 10.38
CA GLU A 157 -5.11 19.52 10.52
C GLU A 157 -5.00 20.15 9.13
N THR A 158 -5.94 21.03 8.82
CA THR A 158 -5.69 22.14 7.90
C THR A 158 -4.52 22.95 8.47
N ASN A 159 -3.31 22.65 8.02
CA ASN A 159 -2.23 23.63 7.87
C ASN A 159 -1.12 23.09 6.96
N CYS A 160 -1.26 23.37 5.65
CA CYS A 160 -0.19 23.62 4.68
C CYS A 160 1.26 23.22 5.08
N SER A 161 1.59 21.93 5.12
CA SER A 161 2.96 21.47 5.44
C SER A 161 3.36 20.18 4.70
N SER A 162 3.09 20.12 3.39
CA SER A 162 3.90 19.23 2.54
C SER A 162 5.29 19.86 2.40
N GLU A 163 6.34 19.10 2.67
CA GLU A 163 7.74 19.51 2.48
C GLU A 163 7.96 19.98 1.03
N ILE A 164 7.30 19.35 0.06
CA ILE A 164 7.34 19.71 -1.36
C ILE A 164 6.67 21.06 -1.60
N ILE A 165 5.49 21.30 -1.01
CA ILE A 165 4.78 22.59 -1.14
C ILE A 165 5.60 23.72 -0.52
N GLN A 166 6.23 23.50 0.64
CA GLN A 166 7.09 24.49 1.29
C GLN A 166 8.33 24.80 0.45
N ILE A 167 8.99 23.78 -0.11
CA ILE A 167 10.14 23.98 -1.01
C ILE A 167 9.71 24.73 -2.27
N VAL A 168 8.55 24.41 -2.85
CA VAL A 168 8.02 25.12 -4.02
C VAL A 168 7.69 26.58 -3.66
N ALA A 169 7.10 26.84 -2.51
CA ALA A 169 6.79 28.20 -2.06
C ALA A 169 8.08 29.04 -1.87
N ASP A 170 9.13 28.47 -1.26
CA ASP A 170 10.43 29.10 -1.11
C ASP A 170 11.06 29.44 -2.47
N ILE A 171 11.05 28.50 -3.41
CA ILE A 171 11.54 28.68 -4.79
C ILE A 171 10.78 29.80 -5.50
N LEU A 172 9.45 29.81 -5.40
CA LEU A 172 8.60 30.80 -6.07
C LEU A 172 8.77 32.21 -5.47
N LYS A 173 9.09 32.29 -4.17
CA LYS A 173 9.36 33.54 -3.46
C LYS A 173 10.74 34.11 -3.80
N ASN A 174 11.75 33.26 -3.88
CA ASN A 174 13.13 33.66 -4.11
C ASN A 174 13.44 33.94 -5.59
N GLY A 175 12.63 33.40 -6.52
CA GLY A 175 12.79 33.63 -7.96
C GLY A 175 13.96 32.87 -8.59
N GLU A 176 14.71 32.14 -7.77
CA GLU A 176 15.90 31.39 -8.14
C GLU A 176 15.81 29.99 -7.52
N ILE A 177 16.36 29.00 -8.22
CA ILE A 177 16.43 27.62 -7.75
C ILE A 177 17.90 27.31 -7.49
N THR A 178 18.28 27.30 -6.22
CA THR A 178 19.62 26.97 -5.75
C THR A 178 19.86 25.47 -5.74
N ARG A 179 21.13 25.06 -5.72
CA ARG A 179 21.52 23.64 -5.59
C ARG A 179 20.99 22.98 -4.31
N ALA A 180 20.89 23.73 -3.21
CA ALA A 180 20.34 23.25 -1.95
C ALA A 180 18.83 22.96 -2.08
N GLU A 181 18.07 23.84 -2.74
CA GLU A 181 16.64 23.64 -2.98
C GLU A 181 16.38 22.49 -3.95
N GLN A 182 17.22 22.31 -4.97
CA GLN A 182 17.14 21.14 -5.87
C GLN A 182 17.32 19.82 -5.11
N TYR A 183 18.31 19.77 -4.21
CA TYR A 183 18.57 18.57 -3.41
C TYR A 183 17.43 18.30 -2.42
N ARG A 184 16.94 19.36 -1.74
CA ARG A 184 15.77 19.26 -0.85
C ARG A 184 14.55 18.74 -1.60
N PHE A 185 14.23 19.32 -2.76
CA PHE A 185 13.11 18.91 -3.60
C PHE A 185 13.24 17.45 -4.06
N PHE A 186 14.42 17.05 -4.52
CA PHE A 186 14.69 15.67 -4.95
C PHE A 186 14.56 14.69 -3.79
N SER A 187 15.10 15.03 -2.61
CA SER A 187 15.01 14.18 -1.42
C SER A 187 13.57 14.02 -0.93
N ALA A 188 12.77 15.08 -0.97
CA ALA A 188 11.36 15.04 -0.58
C ALA A 188 10.53 14.22 -1.59
N SER A 189 10.79 14.39 -2.89
CA SER A 189 10.11 13.65 -3.95
C SER A 189 10.38 12.14 -3.90
N LEU A 190 11.60 11.73 -3.52
CA LEU A 190 11.93 10.31 -3.33
C LEU A 190 11.26 9.69 -2.10
N LYS A 191 10.99 10.48 -1.06
CA LYS A 191 10.27 10.02 0.14
C LYS A 191 8.76 9.89 -0.09
N ALA A 192 8.19 10.73 -0.96
CA ALA A 192 6.74 10.87 -1.09
C ALA A 192 6.00 9.64 -1.65
N GLN A 193 6.67 8.69 -2.33
CA GLN A 193 6.10 7.51 -3.02
C GLN A 193 5.02 7.80 -4.08
N ILE A 194 4.07 8.71 -3.85
CA ILE A 194 3.05 9.24 -4.76
C ILE A 194 2.90 10.74 -4.49
N LEU A 195 2.97 11.57 -5.55
CA LEU A 195 2.70 13.01 -5.43
C LEU A 195 1.19 13.27 -5.41
N THR A 196 0.73 14.08 -4.46
CA THR A 196 -0.67 14.53 -4.42
C THR A 196 -0.98 15.45 -5.60
N PRO A 197 -2.25 15.58 -6.01
CA PRO A 197 -2.65 16.50 -7.08
C PRO A 197 -2.25 17.96 -6.81
N GLU A 198 -2.22 18.37 -5.54
CA GLU A 198 -1.82 19.71 -5.11
C GLU A 198 -0.30 19.92 -5.27
N GLU A 199 0.51 18.98 -4.81
CA GLU A 199 1.96 18.99 -5.04
C GLU A 199 2.28 19.01 -6.53
N GLN A 200 1.57 18.20 -7.32
CA GLN A 200 1.73 18.17 -8.76
C GLN A 200 1.39 19.52 -9.41
N SER A 201 0.34 20.20 -8.94
CA SER A 201 -0.05 21.53 -9.40
C SER A 201 1.03 22.59 -9.09
N CYS A 202 1.55 22.58 -7.86
CA CYS A 202 2.64 23.46 -7.45
C CYS A 202 3.93 23.22 -8.25
N ILE A 203 4.27 21.96 -8.50
CA ILE A 203 5.42 21.58 -9.32
C ILE A 203 5.24 22.08 -10.76
N ASN A 204 4.05 21.91 -11.34
CA ASN A 204 3.75 22.38 -12.70
C ASN A 204 3.90 23.91 -12.81
N GLU A 205 3.56 24.66 -11.78
CA GLU A 205 3.75 26.12 -11.74
C GLU A 205 5.23 26.51 -11.76
N VAL A 206 6.09 25.79 -11.01
CA VAL A 206 7.55 26.00 -11.07
C VAL A 206 8.07 25.76 -12.49
N PHE A 207 7.63 24.68 -13.15
CA PHE A 207 8.01 24.39 -14.53
C PHE A 207 7.50 25.45 -15.52
N SER A 208 6.27 25.92 -15.34
CA SER A 208 5.68 26.99 -16.14
C SER A 208 6.55 28.24 -16.07
N ARG A 209 6.98 28.65 -14.88
CA ARG A 209 7.84 29.84 -14.70
C ARG A 209 9.27 29.64 -15.19
N LEU A 210 9.84 28.45 -15.05
CA LEU A 210 11.14 28.12 -15.65
C LEU A 210 11.09 28.21 -17.18
N ASN A 211 10.04 27.67 -17.80
CA ASN A 211 9.86 27.72 -19.25
C ASN A 211 9.59 29.14 -19.76
N GLN A 212 8.97 29.99 -18.94
CA GLN A 212 8.75 31.41 -19.22
C GLN A 212 9.98 32.29 -18.90
N GLY A 213 11.09 31.72 -18.42
CA GLY A 213 12.29 32.47 -18.03
C GLY A 213 12.13 33.33 -16.78
N ARG A 214 11.04 33.13 -16.01
CA ARG A 214 10.69 33.84 -14.78
C ARG A 214 11.32 33.22 -13.52
N LEU A 215 11.93 32.05 -13.65
CA LEU A 215 12.77 31.43 -12.64
C LEU A 215 14.15 31.13 -13.23
N ARG A 216 15.20 31.37 -12.45
CA ARG A 216 16.59 31.11 -12.87
C ARG A 216 17.20 29.98 -12.06
N LEU A 217 17.94 29.10 -12.72
CA LEU A 217 18.71 28.06 -12.06
C LEU A 217 20.08 28.63 -11.71
N VAL A 218 20.39 28.67 -10.42
CA VAL A 218 21.69 29.12 -9.90
C VAL A 218 22.47 27.89 -9.49
N GLY A 219 23.64 27.69 -10.13
CA GLY A 219 24.49 26.51 -9.99
C GLY A 219 25.32 26.50 -8.71
#